data_AF-A0A1H3MZE0-F1
#
_entry.id   AF-A0A1H3MZE0-F1
#
_cell.length_a   1.000
_cell.length_b   1.000
_cell.length_c   1.000
_cell.angle_alpha   90.00
_cell.angle_beta   90.00
_cell.angle_gamma   90.00
#
_symmetry.space_group_name_H-M   'P 1'
#
loop_
_entity.id
_entity.type
_entity.pdbx_description
1 polymer ?
#
loop_
_entity_poly.entity_id
_entity_poly.type
_entity_poly.pdbx_seq_one_letter_code
_entity_poly.pdbx_strand_id
1 'polypeptide(L)'
;MQNSESKKRGRPALLLNKAELIAYIEYVKKHNVRDQVTQNAVHEIQASQFEMQNLSPTALVIVKQAIKPFRELQKVELLYQELLKSASHDFFEKKFVELYHQYQKTSEDQTLNILKTMATQYLRFKDNKADENSLKLYLSQLEKKENKAKRNADNKKKFELGGALLALLKTKNIDVTQLTAAQMIRAIFNEDMHFNLANCNTIIFQEMLNVGLSDTKAKTLFPVVLDRLIDYKDEDGLPIYLKEIIQTMAQNG
;
A
#
# COMPACT_ATOMS: atom_id res chain seq x y z
N MET A 1 2.75 69.27 -0.02
CA MET A 1 2.05 68.16 0.67
C MET A 1 2.24 66.92 -0.19
N GLN A 2 2.91 65.91 0.37
CA GLN A 2 3.34 64.70 -0.36
C GLN A 2 2.14 63.80 -0.67
N ASN A 3 2.07 63.37 -1.93
CA ASN A 3 1.20 62.28 -2.40
C ASN A 3 1.54 61.00 -1.63
N SER A 4 0.55 60.45 -0.92
CA SER A 4 0.64 59.13 -0.31
C SER A 4 0.46 58.05 -1.38
N GLU A 5 1.56 57.62 -1.97
CA GLU A 5 1.59 56.37 -2.72
C GLU A 5 1.23 55.21 -1.78
N SER A 6 0.00 54.72 -1.91
CA SER A 6 -0.41 53.47 -1.29
C SER A 6 0.46 52.33 -1.86
N LYS A 7 1.32 51.77 -1.01
CA LYS A 7 2.13 50.60 -1.32
C LYS A 7 1.22 49.46 -1.81
N LYS A 8 1.21 49.21 -3.13
CA LYS A 8 0.56 48.05 -3.76
C LYS A 8 1.23 46.77 -3.24
N ARG A 9 0.72 46.23 -2.14
CA ARG A 9 1.09 44.89 -1.64
C ARG A 9 0.44 43.84 -2.54
N GLY A 10 1.29 43.07 -3.23
CA GLY A 10 0.92 41.84 -3.93
C GLY A 10 1.20 41.88 -5.43
N ARG A 11 2.01 40.93 -5.92
CA ARG A 11 2.14 40.64 -7.36
C ARG A 11 0.72 40.55 -7.96
N PRO A 12 0.43 41.19 -9.11
CA PRO A 12 -0.85 40.98 -9.79
C PRO A 12 -1.01 39.49 -10.02
N ALA A 13 -2.12 38.91 -9.53
CA ALA A 13 -2.46 37.53 -9.80
C ALA A 13 -2.41 37.35 -11.33
N LEU A 14 -1.56 36.45 -11.84
CA LEU A 14 -1.51 36.14 -13.26
C LEU A 14 -2.95 35.90 -13.71
N LEU A 15 -3.43 36.70 -14.67
CA LEU A 15 -4.74 36.51 -15.28
C LEU A 15 -4.66 35.24 -16.13
N LEU A 16 -5.74 34.45 -16.17
CA LEU A 16 -5.76 33.31 -17.08
C LEU A 16 -5.71 33.81 -18.52
N ASN A 17 -4.95 33.10 -19.36
CA ASN A 17 -5.00 33.31 -20.80
C ASN A 17 -6.26 32.68 -21.41
N LYS A 18 -6.51 32.97 -22.69
CA LYS A 18 -7.69 32.49 -23.41
C LYS A 18 -7.84 30.96 -23.36
N ALA A 19 -6.75 30.22 -23.55
CA ALA A 19 -6.78 28.76 -23.53
C ALA A 19 -7.14 28.21 -22.14
N GLU A 20 -6.60 28.81 -21.07
CA GLU A 20 -6.91 28.42 -19.71
C GLU A 20 -8.37 28.75 -19.31
N LEU A 21 -8.93 29.85 -19.83
CA LEU A 21 -10.35 30.19 -19.63
C LEU A 21 -11.28 29.21 -20.36
N ILE A 22 -10.92 28.81 -21.58
CA ILE A 22 -11.65 27.78 -22.33
C ILE A 22 -11.61 26.45 -21.54
N ALA A 23 -10.43 26.03 -21.09
CA ALA A 23 -10.26 24.82 -20.29
C ALA A 23 -11.06 24.86 -18.98
N TYR A 24 -11.17 26.03 -18.34
CA TYR A 24 -12.02 26.22 -17.16
C TYR A 24 -13.50 25.98 -17.47
N ILE A 25 -14.03 26.56 -18.56
CA ILE A 25 -15.43 26.35 -18.94
C ILE A 25 -15.69 24.88 -19.30
N GLU A 26 -14.77 24.22 -19.99
CA GLU A 26 -14.86 22.80 -20.29
C GLU A 26 -14.86 21.95 -19.02
N TYR A 27 -14.02 22.28 -18.04
CA TYR A 27 -14.03 21.65 -16.72
C TYR A 27 -15.38 21.81 -16.02
N VAL A 28 -15.92 23.03 -15.97
CA VAL A 28 -17.23 23.30 -15.35
C VAL A 28 -18.34 22.46 -15.99
N LYS A 29 -18.32 22.35 -17.33
CA LYS A 29 -19.26 21.52 -18.09
C LYS A 29 -19.07 20.03 -17.80
N LYS A 30 -17.84 19.53 -17.89
CA LYS A 30 -17.49 18.11 -17.67
C LYS A 30 -17.90 17.63 -16.28
N HIS A 31 -17.70 18.46 -15.27
CA HIS A 31 -17.99 18.13 -13.87
C HIS A 31 -19.39 18.60 -13.41
N ASN A 32 -20.20 19.15 -14.32
CA ASN A 32 -21.56 19.63 -14.04
C ASN A 32 -21.64 20.51 -12.77
N VAL A 33 -20.70 21.45 -12.62
CA VAL A 33 -20.61 22.32 -11.44
C VAL A 33 -21.69 23.41 -11.55
N ARG A 34 -22.70 23.40 -10.67
CA ARG A 34 -23.89 24.25 -10.78
C ARG A 34 -23.98 25.39 -9.76
N ASP A 35 -22.93 25.64 -8.97
CA ASP A 35 -22.99 26.71 -7.99
C ASP A 35 -23.08 28.10 -8.66
N GLN A 36 -23.79 29.02 -8.00
CA GLN A 36 -24.09 30.34 -8.55
C GLN A 36 -22.82 31.14 -8.89
N VAL A 37 -21.77 31.02 -8.07
CA VAL A 37 -20.52 31.77 -8.26
C VAL A 37 -19.81 31.32 -9.53
N THR A 38 -19.71 30.00 -9.73
CA THR A 38 -19.17 29.39 -10.94
C THR A 38 -20.00 29.72 -12.17
N GLN A 39 -21.33 29.64 -12.09
CA GLN A 39 -22.19 29.95 -13.24
C GLN A 39 -22.13 31.42 -13.64
N ASN A 40 -22.09 32.34 -12.66
CA ASN A 40 -21.87 33.76 -12.91
C ASN A 40 -20.49 33.98 -13.56
N ALA A 41 -19.44 33.32 -13.07
CA ALA A 41 -18.12 33.41 -13.67
C ALA A 41 -18.10 32.91 -15.12
N VAL A 42 -18.76 31.79 -15.44
CA VAL A 42 -18.86 31.28 -16.82
C VAL A 42 -19.55 32.29 -17.73
N HIS A 43 -20.68 32.87 -17.30
CA HIS A 43 -21.39 33.88 -18.06
C HIS A 43 -20.50 35.09 -18.37
N GLU A 44 -19.83 35.63 -17.34
CA GLU A 44 -18.93 36.78 -17.48
C GLU A 44 -17.76 36.49 -18.42
N ILE A 45 -17.13 35.31 -18.32
CA ILE A 45 -16.02 34.90 -19.21
C ILE A 45 -16.49 34.80 -20.67
N GLN A 46 -17.69 34.27 -20.91
CA GLN A 46 -18.25 34.15 -22.26
C GLN A 46 -18.62 35.52 -22.83
N ALA A 47 -19.27 36.37 -22.04
CA ALA A 47 -19.61 37.74 -22.41
C ALA A 47 -18.37 38.58 -22.72
N SER A 48 -17.25 38.34 -22.01
CA SER A 48 -15.97 39.01 -22.23
C SER A 48 -15.15 38.42 -23.38
N GLN A 49 -15.71 37.46 -24.14
CA GLN A 49 -15.06 36.76 -25.25
C GLN A 49 -13.73 36.08 -24.85
N PHE A 50 -13.67 35.56 -23.62
CA PHE A 50 -12.47 34.90 -23.06
C PHE A 50 -11.26 35.84 -22.91
N GLU A 51 -11.51 37.14 -22.71
CA GLU A 51 -10.47 38.11 -22.38
C GLU A 51 -10.71 38.71 -20.99
N MET A 52 -9.79 38.47 -20.06
CA MET A 52 -9.90 38.95 -18.67
C MET A 52 -9.87 40.47 -18.55
N GLN A 53 -9.28 41.16 -19.53
CA GLN A 53 -9.18 42.62 -19.59
C GLN A 53 -10.53 43.30 -19.88
N ASN A 54 -11.46 42.56 -20.48
CA ASN A 54 -12.80 43.05 -20.82
C ASN A 54 -13.81 42.87 -19.67
N LEU A 55 -13.38 42.26 -18.56
CA LEU A 55 -14.21 42.09 -17.37
C LEU A 55 -14.28 43.37 -16.56
N SER A 56 -15.47 43.68 -16.06
CA SER A 56 -15.62 44.71 -15.02
C SER A 56 -14.85 44.32 -13.75
N PRO A 57 -14.46 45.29 -12.89
CA PRO A 57 -13.77 44.98 -11.63
C PRO A 57 -14.52 43.98 -10.75
N THR A 58 -15.85 44.06 -10.71
CA THR A 58 -16.72 43.13 -9.97
C THR A 58 -16.70 41.74 -10.57
N ALA A 59 -16.87 41.64 -11.90
CA ALA A 59 -16.80 40.37 -12.62
C ALA A 59 -15.43 39.70 -12.46
N LEU A 60 -14.35 40.48 -12.48
CA LEU A 60 -13.00 39.97 -12.29
C LEU A 60 -12.80 39.31 -10.92
N VAL A 61 -13.43 39.85 -9.86
CA VAL A 61 -13.38 39.24 -8.51
C VAL A 61 -14.14 37.91 -8.50
N ILE A 62 -15.34 37.87 -9.07
CA ILE A 62 -16.17 36.66 -9.16
C ILE A 62 -15.42 35.57 -9.92
N VAL A 63 -14.87 35.91 -11.09
CA VAL A 63 -14.11 35.00 -11.94
C VAL A 63 -12.86 34.47 -11.22
N LYS A 64 -12.10 35.34 -10.54
CA LYS A 64 -10.92 34.90 -9.76
C LYS A 64 -11.27 33.93 -8.64
N GLN A 65 -12.40 34.17 -7.96
CA GLN A 65 -12.85 33.29 -6.88
C GLN A 65 -13.29 31.93 -7.43
N ALA A 66 -14.08 31.91 -8.50
CA ALA A 66 -14.62 30.70 -9.11
C ALA A 66 -13.54 29.81 -9.75
N ILE A 67 -12.47 30.41 -10.27
CA ILE A 67 -11.38 29.71 -10.96
C ILE A 67 -10.36 29.09 -9.98
N LYS A 68 -10.34 29.55 -8.72
CA LYS A 68 -9.33 29.11 -7.74
C LYS A 68 -9.27 27.57 -7.59
N PRO A 69 -10.39 26.84 -7.43
CA PRO A 69 -10.36 25.38 -7.33
C PRO A 69 -9.83 24.71 -8.59
N PHE A 70 -10.20 25.24 -9.77
CA PHE A 70 -9.70 24.76 -11.06
C PHE A 70 -8.19 24.93 -11.19
N ARG A 71 -7.64 26.09 -10.81
CA ARG A 71 -6.18 26.32 -10.84
C ARG A 71 -5.41 25.36 -9.95
N GLU A 72 -5.95 25.00 -8.79
CA GLU A 72 -5.30 24.02 -7.91
C GLU A 72 -5.28 22.63 -8.55
N LEU A 73 -6.37 22.24 -9.20
CA LEU A 73 -6.45 20.96 -9.92
C LEU A 73 -5.54 20.94 -11.15
N GLN A 74 -5.56 22.00 -11.95
CA GLN A 74 -4.71 22.16 -13.13
C GLN A 74 -3.22 22.09 -12.78
N LYS A 75 -2.80 22.66 -11.64
CA LYS A 75 -1.41 22.53 -11.15
C LYS A 75 -1.02 21.07 -10.90
N VAL A 76 -1.91 20.28 -10.32
CA VAL A 76 -1.67 18.86 -10.06
C VAL A 76 -1.50 18.12 -11.38
N GLU A 77 -2.40 18.35 -12.34
CA GLU A 77 -2.38 17.70 -13.64
C GLU A 77 -1.14 18.09 -14.47
N LEU A 78 -0.80 19.37 -14.53
CA LEU A 78 0.39 19.85 -15.23
C LEU A 78 1.67 19.26 -14.62
N LEU A 79 1.76 19.23 -13.28
CA LEU A 79 2.90 18.62 -12.61
C LEU A 79 2.99 17.13 -12.94
N TYR A 80 1.87 16.40 -12.93
CA TYR A 80 1.86 15.00 -13.33
C TYR A 80 2.38 14.81 -14.77
N GLN A 81 1.91 15.61 -15.72
CA GLN A 81 2.37 15.55 -17.12
C GLN A 81 3.85 15.90 -17.27
N GLU A 82 4.37 16.82 -16.47
CA GLU A 82 5.80 17.14 -16.43
C GLU A 82 6.60 15.96 -15.86
N LEU A 83 6.14 15.36 -14.77
CA LEU A 83 6.80 14.22 -14.12
C LEU A 83 6.77 12.94 -14.97
N LEU A 84 5.76 12.72 -15.81
CA LEU A 84 5.75 11.60 -16.76
C LEU A 84 6.84 11.71 -17.84
N LYS A 85 7.26 12.92 -18.18
CA LYS A 85 8.33 13.18 -19.17
C LYS A 85 9.72 13.13 -18.52
N SER A 86 9.76 13.20 -17.20
CA SER A 86 10.98 13.14 -16.39
C SER A 86 11.41 11.69 -16.18
N ALA A 87 12.71 11.41 -16.34
CA ALA A 87 13.30 10.12 -16.01
C ALA A 87 13.68 10.00 -14.52
N SER A 88 13.37 11.00 -13.68
CA SER A 88 13.86 11.06 -12.30
C SER A 88 13.24 10.00 -11.39
N HIS A 89 14.00 9.66 -10.34
CA HIS A 89 13.78 8.52 -9.48
C HIS A 89 13.59 8.90 -8.00
N ASP A 90 13.50 10.20 -7.69
CA ASP A 90 13.32 10.63 -6.30
C ASP A 90 11.93 10.24 -5.77
N PHE A 91 11.88 9.94 -4.47
CA PHE A 91 10.72 9.41 -3.75
C PHE A 91 9.48 10.28 -3.96
N PHE A 92 9.63 11.61 -3.95
CA PHE A 92 8.51 12.53 -4.17
C PHE A 92 7.81 12.30 -5.49
N GLU A 93 8.56 12.27 -6.59
CA GLU A 93 8.01 12.24 -7.94
C GLU A 93 7.31 10.91 -8.19
N LYS A 94 7.93 9.80 -7.77
CA LYS A 94 7.32 8.47 -7.78
C LYS A 94 6.03 8.44 -6.97
N LYS A 95 6.04 9.02 -5.77
CA LYS A 95 4.86 9.02 -4.90
C LYS A 95 3.73 9.88 -5.47
N PHE A 96 4.07 11.02 -6.05
CA PHE A 96 3.10 11.90 -6.69
C PHE A 96 2.41 11.20 -7.87
N VAL A 97 3.19 10.53 -8.72
CA VAL A 97 2.69 9.75 -9.85
C VAL A 97 1.80 8.59 -9.37
N GLU A 98 2.23 7.84 -8.34
CA GLU A 98 1.44 6.76 -7.74
C GLU A 98 0.07 7.26 -7.23
N LEU A 99 0.07 8.32 -6.41
CA LEU A 99 -1.16 8.91 -5.86
C LEU A 99 -2.06 9.48 -6.95
N TYR A 100 -1.49 10.05 -8.01
CA TYR A 100 -2.29 10.56 -9.13
C TYR A 100 -3.00 9.42 -9.88
N HIS A 101 -2.33 8.29 -10.13
CA HIS A 101 -2.97 7.11 -10.69
C HIS A 101 -4.07 6.55 -9.78
N GLN A 102 -3.86 6.55 -8.45
CA GLN A 102 -4.90 6.16 -7.50
C GLN A 102 -6.11 7.11 -7.58
N TYR A 103 -5.87 8.42 -7.64
CA TYR A 103 -6.93 9.42 -7.80
C TYR A 103 -7.70 9.21 -9.10
N GLN A 104 -7.04 8.93 -10.22
CA GLN A 104 -7.72 8.64 -11.48
C GLN A 104 -8.66 7.43 -11.40
N LYS A 105 -8.32 6.41 -10.59
CA LYS A 105 -9.14 5.21 -10.41
C LYS A 105 -10.32 5.41 -9.46
N THR A 106 -10.11 6.18 -8.38
CA THR A 106 -11.04 6.23 -7.24
C THR A 106 -11.80 7.55 -7.12
N SER A 107 -11.28 8.63 -7.71
CA SER A 107 -11.77 10.00 -7.56
C SER A 107 -11.92 10.46 -6.10
N GLU A 108 -11.11 9.93 -5.17
CA GLU A 108 -11.18 10.26 -3.75
C GLU A 108 -10.66 11.68 -3.46
N ASP A 109 -11.51 12.51 -2.83
CA ASP A 109 -11.18 13.88 -2.44
C ASP A 109 -9.97 13.95 -1.49
N GLN A 110 -9.80 12.96 -0.61
CA GLN A 110 -8.66 12.90 0.31
C GLN A 110 -7.34 12.78 -0.47
N THR A 111 -7.31 11.92 -1.49
CA THR A 111 -6.15 11.73 -2.36
C THR A 111 -5.86 12.99 -3.16
N LEU A 112 -6.89 13.66 -3.69
CA LEU A 112 -6.74 14.96 -4.37
C LEU A 112 -6.16 16.05 -3.45
N ASN A 113 -6.59 16.12 -2.20
CA ASN A 113 -6.09 17.11 -1.24
C ASN A 113 -4.60 16.90 -0.92
N ILE A 114 -4.16 15.64 -0.82
CA ILE A 114 -2.74 15.30 -0.67
C ILE A 114 -1.97 15.76 -1.91
N LEU A 115 -2.46 15.43 -3.10
CA LEU A 115 -1.86 15.82 -4.38
C LEU A 115 -1.72 17.35 -4.51
N LYS A 116 -2.76 18.12 -4.18
CA LYS A 116 -2.72 19.60 -4.17
C LYS A 116 -1.64 20.15 -3.25
N THR A 117 -1.51 19.56 -2.06
CA THR A 117 -0.49 19.94 -1.08
C THR A 117 0.91 19.62 -1.59
N MET A 118 1.10 18.39 -2.10
CA MET A 118 2.36 17.95 -2.72
C MET A 118 2.78 18.87 -3.87
N ALA A 119 1.88 19.13 -4.83
CA ALA A 119 2.17 19.97 -5.98
C ALA A 119 2.55 21.40 -5.56
N THR A 120 1.84 21.96 -4.59
CA THR A 120 2.14 23.30 -4.06
C THR A 120 3.53 23.37 -3.45
N GLN A 121 3.91 22.40 -2.61
CA GLN A 121 5.22 22.41 -1.95
C GLN A 121 6.36 22.22 -2.95
N TYR A 122 6.21 21.29 -3.89
CA TYR A 122 7.23 21.00 -4.89
C TYR A 122 7.44 22.14 -5.87
N LEU A 123 6.36 22.77 -6.36
CA LEU A 123 6.48 23.94 -7.23
C LEU A 123 7.09 25.15 -6.50
N ARG A 124 6.78 25.34 -5.21
CA ARG A 124 7.43 26.40 -4.40
C ARG A 124 8.92 26.16 -4.23
N PHE A 125 9.35 24.90 -4.08
CA PHE A 125 10.76 24.54 -4.06
C PHE A 125 11.43 24.82 -5.41
N LYS A 126 10.84 24.37 -6.54
CA LYS A 126 11.36 24.68 -7.89
C LYS A 126 11.46 26.18 -8.18
N ASP A 127 10.53 26.97 -7.67
CA ASP A 127 10.52 28.43 -7.81
C ASP A 127 11.54 29.16 -6.89
N ASN A 128 12.36 28.44 -6.12
CA ASN A 128 13.23 28.98 -5.05
C ASN A 128 12.47 29.78 -3.98
N LYS A 129 11.17 29.51 -3.79
CA LYS A 129 10.28 30.18 -2.81
C LYS A 129 10.09 29.37 -1.52
N ALA A 130 10.70 28.19 -1.43
CA ALA A 130 10.72 27.35 -0.24
C ALA A 130 12.14 26.82 -0.04
N ASP A 131 12.57 26.75 1.22
CA ASP A 131 13.86 26.19 1.59
C ASP A 131 13.89 24.67 1.35
N GLU A 132 15.04 24.16 0.91
CA GLU A 132 15.26 22.74 0.64
C GLU A 132 14.97 21.88 1.88
N ASN A 133 15.28 22.38 3.08
CA ASN A 133 14.99 21.68 4.33
C ASN A 133 13.48 21.53 4.57
N SER A 134 12.67 22.50 4.14
CA SER A 134 11.21 22.43 4.28
C SER A 134 10.62 21.34 3.38
N LEU A 135 11.14 21.20 2.15
CA LEU A 135 10.74 20.10 1.26
C LEU A 135 11.21 18.75 1.83
N LYS A 136 12.49 18.63 2.23
CA LYS A 136 13.03 17.40 2.85
C LYS A 136 12.24 16.97 4.09
N LEU A 137 11.87 17.91 4.95
CA LEU A 137 11.06 17.62 6.13
C LEU A 137 9.68 17.07 5.75
N TYR A 138 9.04 17.65 4.74
CA TYR A 138 7.76 17.18 4.23
C TYR A 138 7.86 15.76 3.64
N LEU A 139 8.90 15.49 2.86
CA LEU A 139 9.19 14.14 2.33
C LEU A 139 9.37 13.11 3.46
N SER A 140 10.16 13.45 4.48
CA SER A 140 10.36 12.59 5.65
C SER A 140 9.05 12.31 6.40
N GLN A 141 8.16 13.28 6.50
CA GLN A 141 6.85 13.08 7.13
C GLN A 141 5.94 12.15 6.33
N LEU A 142 5.93 12.26 5.00
CA LEU A 142 5.19 11.36 4.12
C LEU A 142 5.71 9.92 4.25
N GLU A 143 7.02 9.74 4.19
CA GLU A 143 7.66 8.44 4.33
C GLU A 143 7.38 7.81 5.71
N LYS A 144 7.47 8.58 6.79
CA LYS A 144 7.14 8.12 8.15
C LYS A 144 5.69 7.68 8.28
N LYS A 145 4.74 8.41 7.68
CA LYS A 145 3.31 8.04 7.70
C LYS A 145 3.07 6.72 6.98
N GLU A 146 3.69 6.53 5.81
CA GLU A 146 3.55 5.28 5.04
C GLU A 146 4.17 4.09 5.79
N ASN A 147 5.36 4.27 6.36
CA ASN A 147 6.01 3.23 7.15
C ASN A 147 5.19 2.86 8.39
N LYS A 148 4.54 3.83 9.05
CA LYS A 148 3.62 3.56 10.16
C LYS A 148 2.38 2.79 9.70
N ALA A 149 1.79 3.14 8.56
CA ALA A 149 0.64 2.44 8.01
C ALA A 149 0.97 0.98 7.66
N LYS A 150 2.13 0.72 7.04
CA LYS A 150 2.63 -0.64 6.74
C LYS A 150 2.84 -1.47 8.00
N ARG A 151 3.50 -0.90 9.03
CA ARG A 151 3.67 -1.57 10.34
C ARG A 151 2.34 -1.89 11.01
N ASN A 152 1.36 -1.00 10.92
CA ASN A 152 0.04 -1.23 11.50
C ASN A 152 -0.74 -2.33 10.77
N ALA A 153 -0.63 -2.44 9.45
CA ALA A 153 -1.27 -3.50 8.67
C ALA A 153 -0.64 -4.87 8.98
N ASP A 154 0.68 -4.95 9.05
CA ASP A 154 1.41 -6.17 9.44
C ASP A 154 1.06 -6.60 10.87
N ASN A 155 1.07 -5.65 11.82
CA ASN A 155 0.67 -5.92 13.20
C ASN A 155 -0.79 -6.39 13.28
N LYS A 156 -1.71 -5.72 12.57
CA LYS A 156 -3.12 -6.15 12.51
C LYS A 156 -3.23 -7.58 11.99
N LYS A 157 -2.51 -7.92 10.91
CA LYS A 157 -2.52 -9.29 10.36
C LYS A 157 -1.95 -10.32 11.34
N LYS A 158 -0.89 -9.98 12.07
CA LYS A 158 -0.33 -10.82 13.14
C LYS A 158 -1.33 -11.04 14.27
N PHE A 159 -2.07 -10.01 14.68
CA PHE A 159 -3.14 -10.13 15.68
C PHE A 159 -4.29 -11.01 15.19
N GLU A 160 -4.74 -10.84 13.95
CA GLU A 160 -5.79 -11.68 13.34
C GLU A 160 -5.35 -13.15 13.27
N LEU A 161 -4.13 -13.42 12.81
CA LEU A 161 -3.56 -14.77 12.76
C LEU A 161 -3.42 -15.39 14.15
N GLY A 162 -2.92 -14.62 15.12
CA GLY A 162 -2.83 -15.05 16.52
C GLY A 162 -4.21 -15.37 17.11
N GLY A 163 -5.22 -14.52 16.85
CA GLY A 163 -6.60 -14.77 17.29
C GLY A 163 -7.21 -16.02 16.65
N ALA A 164 -7.01 -16.22 15.34
CA ALA A 164 -7.48 -17.42 14.63
C ALA A 164 -6.79 -18.70 15.16
N LEU A 165 -5.49 -18.62 15.44
CA LEU A 165 -4.70 -19.69 16.04
C LEU A 165 -5.25 -20.08 17.42
N LEU A 166 -5.48 -19.09 18.29
CA LEU A 166 -6.04 -19.30 19.62
C LEU A 166 -7.45 -19.91 19.54
N ALA A 167 -8.28 -19.47 18.59
CA ALA A 167 -9.60 -20.04 18.37
C ALA A 167 -9.53 -21.52 17.97
N LEU A 168 -8.61 -21.88 17.07
CA LEU A 168 -8.38 -23.28 16.65
C LEU A 168 -7.84 -24.15 17.80
N LEU A 169 -6.93 -23.63 18.63
CA LEU A 169 -6.41 -24.39 19.77
C LEU A 169 -7.51 -24.61 20.82
N LYS A 170 -8.40 -23.63 21.01
CA LYS A 170 -9.57 -23.76 21.89
C LYS A 170 -10.57 -24.80 21.40
N THR A 171 -10.84 -24.88 20.09
CA THR A 171 -11.73 -25.94 19.55
C THR A 171 -11.15 -27.34 19.75
N LYS A 172 -9.81 -27.45 19.81
CA LYS A 172 -9.09 -28.69 20.10
C LYS A 172 -8.85 -28.96 21.59
N ASN A 173 -9.42 -28.13 22.47
CA ASN A 173 -9.27 -28.23 23.92
C ASN A 173 -7.79 -28.20 24.40
N ILE A 174 -6.93 -27.50 23.65
CA ILE A 174 -5.51 -27.33 23.95
C ILE A 174 -5.31 -26.08 24.80
N ASP A 175 -4.70 -26.23 25.98
CA ASP A 175 -4.35 -25.10 26.84
C ASP A 175 -3.09 -24.39 26.34
N VAL A 176 -3.30 -23.19 25.81
CA VAL A 176 -2.26 -22.32 25.24
C VAL A 176 -1.33 -21.72 26.30
N THR A 177 -1.71 -21.73 27.57
CA THR A 177 -0.89 -21.19 28.66
C THR A 177 0.24 -22.14 29.09
N GLN A 178 0.12 -23.41 28.72
CA GLN A 178 1.04 -24.49 29.11
C GLN A 178 2.00 -24.87 28.00
N LEU A 179 1.84 -24.31 26.79
CA LEU A 179 2.60 -24.70 25.60
C LEU A 179 3.44 -23.54 25.06
N THR A 180 4.67 -23.87 24.66
CA THR A 180 5.51 -22.96 23.87
C THR A 180 4.96 -22.80 22.45
N ALA A 181 5.35 -21.74 21.75
CA ALA A 181 4.95 -21.51 20.36
C ALA A 181 5.25 -22.69 19.43
N ALA A 182 6.40 -23.35 19.60
CA ALA A 182 6.79 -24.52 18.82
C ALA A 182 5.90 -25.74 19.11
N GLN A 183 5.48 -25.93 20.36
CA GLN A 183 4.56 -27.01 20.74
C GLN A 183 3.13 -26.75 20.23
N MET A 184 2.68 -25.49 20.23
CA MET A 184 1.40 -25.10 19.64
C MET A 184 1.38 -25.37 18.13
N ILE A 185 2.45 -24.99 17.42
CA ILE A 185 2.63 -25.30 15.98
C ILE A 185 2.59 -26.81 15.76
N ARG A 186 3.39 -27.60 16.50
CA ARG A 186 3.38 -29.06 16.38
C ARG A 186 2.02 -29.69 16.67
N ALA A 187 1.27 -29.20 17.66
CA ALA A 187 -0.06 -29.71 17.98
C ALA A 187 -1.08 -29.45 16.86
N ILE A 188 -0.92 -28.36 16.10
CA ILE A 188 -1.77 -28.04 14.95
C ILE A 188 -1.41 -28.89 13.74
N PHE A 189 -0.11 -29.09 13.49
CA PHE A 189 0.40 -29.88 12.35
C PHE A 189 0.38 -31.40 12.58
N ASN A 190 0.19 -31.87 13.81
CA ASN A 190 0.10 -33.31 14.12
C ASN A 190 -1.20 -34.00 13.63
N GLU A 191 -2.09 -33.26 12.98
CA GLU A 191 -3.35 -33.78 12.41
C GLU A 191 -3.36 -33.84 10.87
N ASP A 192 -2.22 -34.11 10.22
CA ASP A 192 -2.31 -34.75 8.90
C ASP A 192 -2.76 -36.21 9.09
N MET A 193 -4.08 -36.37 9.18
CA MET A 193 -4.77 -37.66 9.28
C MET A 193 -4.36 -38.61 8.14
N HIS A 194 -3.99 -38.06 6.97
CA HIS A 194 -3.44 -38.82 5.83
C HIS A 194 -1.99 -39.29 6.05
N PHE A 195 -1.15 -38.49 6.71
CA PHE A 195 0.22 -38.89 7.07
C PHE A 195 0.22 -39.96 8.16
N ASN A 196 -0.68 -39.85 9.15
CA ASN A 196 -0.86 -40.84 10.21
C ASN A 196 -1.44 -42.18 9.70
N LEU A 197 -2.41 -42.17 8.78
CA LEU A 197 -2.98 -43.40 8.21
C LEU A 197 -1.96 -44.19 7.37
N ALA A 198 -1.18 -43.49 6.52
CA ALA A 198 -0.12 -44.13 5.73
C ALA A 198 0.99 -44.72 6.62
N ASN A 199 1.39 -43.98 7.67
CA ASN A 199 2.42 -44.43 8.61
C ASN A 199 1.97 -45.60 9.48
N CYS A 200 0.69 -45.65 9.88
CA CYS A 200 0.14 -46.80 10.60
C CYS A 200 0.20 -48.10 9.78
N ASN A 201 0.24 -48.02 8.44
CA ASN A 201 0.38 -49.17 7.55
C ASN A 201 1.84 -49.54 7.24
N THR A 202 2.82 -48.81 7.78
CA THR A 202 4.24 -49.14 7.56
C THR A 202 4.64 -50.36 8.37
N ILE A 203 5.58 -51.13 7.84
CA ILE A 203 6.12 -52.33 8.52
C ILE A 203 6.67 -51.95 9.90
N ILE A 204 7.40 -50.82 10.01
CA ILE A 204 7.96 -50.36 11.28
C ILE A 204 6.86 -50.12 12.32
N PHE A 205 5.76 -49.48 11.94
CA PHE A 205 4.65 -49.23 12.86
C PHE A 205 3.93 -50.53 13.26
N GLN A 206 3.71 -51.44 12.32
CA GLN A 206 3.10 -52.74 12.59
C GLN A 206 3.98 -53.61 13.52
N GLU A 207 5.29 -53.60 13.34
CA GLU A 207 6.23 -54.28 14.23
C GLU A 207 6.23 -53.69 15.65
N MET A 208 6.07 -52.37 15.77
CA MET A 208 5.87 -51.74 17.08
C MET A 208 4.61 -52.30 17.79
N LEU A 209 3.52 -52.55 17.05
CA LEU A 209 2.34 -53.21 17.62
C LEU A 209 2.60 -54.68 17.97
N ASN A 210 3.33 -55.42 17.12
CA ASN A 210 3.66 -56.83 17.33
C ASN A 210 4.51 -57.07 18.59
N VAL A 211 5.36 -56.12 18.97
CA VAL A 211 6.12 -56.18 20.24
C VAL A 211 5.28 -55.77 21.47
N GLY A 212 3.97 -55.61 21.30
CA GLY A 212 3.00 -55.38 22.39
C GLY A 212 2.79 -53.93 22.77
N LEU A 213 3.20 -52.96 21.93
CA LEU A 213 2.85 -51.56 22.17
C LEU A 213 1.37 -51.33 21.82
N SER A 214 0.64 -50.68 22.72
CA SER A 214 -0.68 -50.13 22.40
C SER A 214 -0.57 -49.08 21.30
N ASP A 215 -1.57 -48.96 20.43
CA ASP A 215 -1.68 -47.92 19.39
C ASP A 215 -1.28 -46.52 19.87
N THR A 216 -1.74 -46.10 21.04
CA THR A 216 -1.42 -44.77 21.59
C THR A 216 0.07 -44.60 21.85
N LYS A 217 0.71 -45.60 22.48
CA LYS A 217 2.16 -45.61 22.73
C LYS A 217 2.96 -45.75 21.43
N ALA A 218 2.50 -46.57 20.49
CA ALA A 218 3.13 -46.72 19.19
C ALA A 218 3.15 -45.38 18.42
N LYS A 219 2.01 -44.67 18.35
CA LYS A 219 1.92 -43.33 17.73
C LYS A 219 2.83 -42.30 18.38
N THR A 220 2.97 -42.34 19.71
CA THR A 220 3.89 -41.43 20.42
C THR A 220 5.36 -41.75 20.15
N LEU A 221 5.72 -43.03 20.06
CA LEU A 221 7.12 -43.46 19.92
C LEU A 221 7.59 -43.51 18.46
N PHE A 222 6.68 -43.64 17.49
CA PHE A 222 7.03 -43.83 16.09
C PHE A 222 7.93 -42.72 15.50
N PRO A 223 7.68 -41.42 15.73
CA PRO A 223 8.58 -40.37 15.25
C PRO A 223 10.00 -40.48 15.85
N VAL A 224 10.10 -40.89 17.12
CA VAL A 224 11.38 -41.08 17.81
C VAL A 224 12.16 -42.27 17.25
N VAL A 225 11.44 -43.33 16.86
CA VAL A 225 12.04 -44.50 16.20
C VAL A 225 12.56 -44.12 14.80
N LEU A 226 11.78 -43.38 14.02
CA LEU A 226 12.21 -42.89 12.71
C LEU A 226 13.44 -41.99 12.80
N ASP A 227 13.46 -41.03 13.75
CA ASP A 227 14.61 -40.15 13.95
C ASP A 227 15.89 -40.94 14.26
N ARG A 228 15.80 -42.01 15.05
CA ARG A 228 16.96 -42.87 15.36
C ARG A 228 17.39 -43.76 14.19
N LEU A 229 16.47 -44.14 13.31
CA LEU A 229 16.79 -44.91 12.11
C LEU A 229 17.60 -44.10 11.09
N ILE A 230 17.51 -42.77 11.12
CA ILE A 230 18.32 -41.87 10.27
C ILE A 230 19.82 -42.01 10.61
N ASP A 231 20.14 -42.28 11.88
CA ASP A 231 21.51 -42.41 12.37
C ASP A 231 22.06 -43.84 12.23
N TYR A 232 21.21 -44.80 11.86
CA TYR A 232 21.62 -46.20 11.72
C TYR A 232 22.28 -46.43 10.36
N LYS A 233 23.58 -46.68 10.40
CA LYS A 233 24.47 -46.89 9.24
C LYS A 233 24.92 -48.34 9.21
N ASP A 234 25.12 -48.87 8.01
CA ASP A 234 25.73 -50.19 7.85
C ASP A 234 27.26 -50.11 7.76
N GLU A 235 27.90 -51.25 7.44
CA GLU A 235 29.36 -51.39 7.41
C GLU A 235 30.06 -50.41 6.45
N ASP A 236 29.37 -49.91 5.43
CA ASP A 236 29.91 -48.93 4.47
C ASP A 236 29.69 -47.47 4.93
N GLY A 237 29.09 -47.26 6.10
CA GLY A 237 28.87 -45.94 6.70
C GLY A 237 27.74 -45.12 6.09
N LEU A 238 26.95 -45.69 5.16
CA LEU A 238 25.78 -45.03 4.58
C LEU A 238 24.53 -45.37 5.43
N PRO A 239 23.63 -44.40 5.68
CA PRO A 239 22.39 -44.68 6.39
C PRO A 239 21.54 -45.72 5.65
N ILE A 240 21.02 -46.70 6.39
CA ILE A 240 20.30 -47.84 5.80
C ILE A 240 19.08 -47.39 4.99
N TYR A 241 18.35 -46.38 5.46
CA TYR A 241 17.19 -45.84 4.72
C TYR A 241 17.59 -45.31 3.33
N LEU A 242 18.79 -44.73 3.20
CA LEU A 242 19.27 -44.15 1.95
C LEU A 242 19.65 -45.25 0.96
N LYS A 243 20.24 -46.36 1.45
CA LYS A 243 20.52 -47.55 0.63
C LYS A 243 19.24 -48.16 0.08
N GLU A 244 18.23 -48.32 0.93
CA GLU A 244 16.95 -48.91 0.52
C GLU A 244 16.23 -48.04 -0.52
N ILE A 245 16.30 -46.71 -0.38
CA ILE A 245 15.77 -45.76 -1.37
C ILE A 245 16.51 -45.91 -2.70
N ILE A 246 17.85 -45.94 -2.70
CA ILE A 246 18.66 -46.12 -3.92
C ILE A 246 18.32 -47.46 -4.60
N GLN A 247 18.21 -48.53 -3.82
CA GLN A 247 17.92 -49.88 -4.32
C GLN A 247 16.50 -49.99 -4.88
N THR A 248 15.51 -49.42 -4.19
CA THR A 248 14.11 -49.38 -4.65
C THR A 248 13.96 -48.53 -5.91
N MET A 249 14.67 -47.40 -6.00
CA MET A 249 14.70 -46.57 -7.21
C MET A 249 15.35 -47.32 -8.39
N ALA A 250 16.42 -48.08 -8.16
CA ALA A 250 17.05 -48.89 -9.19
C ALA A 250 16.20 -50.08 -9.67
N GLN A 251 15.22 -50.52 -8.87
CA GLN A 251 14.30 -51.60 -9.24
C GLN A 251 13.03 -51.11 -9.95
N ASN A 252 12.66 -49.83 -9.78
CA ASN A 252 11.40 -49.24 -10.28
C ASN A 252 11.60 -48.12 -11.32
N GLY A 253 12.84 -47.86 -11.75
CA GLY A 253 13.18 -46.96 -12.85
C GLY A 253 13.79 -47.72 -14.02
#